data_AF-A0A968PX67-F1
#
_entry.id   AF-A0A968PX67-F1
#
_cell.length_a   1.000
_cell.length_b   1.000
_cell.length_c   1.000
_cell.angle_alpha   90.00
_cell.angle_beta   90.00
_cell.angle_gamma   90.00
#
_symmetry.space_group_name_H-M   'P 1'
#
loop_
_entity.id
_entity.type
_entity.pdbx_description
1 polymer ?
#
loop_
_entity_poly.entity_id
_entity_poly.type
_entity_poly.pdbx_seq_one_letter_code
_entity_poly.pdbx_strand_id
1 'polypeptide(L)'
;MSFSSRQLGLLMATCLSMAVMHGLPVVSQNSSQNLLSPRFSPDPLIYNGVTSGSTPLSALAGAQTIKGRCQGFATDKPNHKIRLKEPFGFLSLKVFSGGDITLLVKGPDGIYCRDEPNPELSGAWPAGEYQVWVALKVAIALNIDFQLARQGSKKLAIWLDAAESDRTQS
;
A
#
# COMPACT_ATOMS: atom_id res chain seq x y z
N MET A 1 63.00 -0.22 -64.34
CA MET A 1 63.43 1.05 -63.74
C MET A 1 62.42 1.43 -62.67
N SER A 2 62.88 1.41 -61.42
CA SER A 2 62.12 1.65 -60.19
C SER A 2 62.81 2.78 -59.43
N PHE A 3 62.06 3.78 -58.98
CA PHE A 3 62.36 4.80 -57.95
C PHE A 3 60.98 5.30 -57.48
N SER A 4 60.40 4.87 -56.36
CA SER A 4 60.67 5.21 -54.95
C SER A 4 60.59 6.71 -54.63
N SER A 5 59.60 7.12 -53.83
CA SER A 5 59.81 7.79 -52.52
C SER A 5 58.51 8.39 -51.95
N ARG A 6 58.10 7.89 -50.76
CA ARG A 6 57.65 8.62 -49.54
C ARG A 6 56.46 9.60 -49.63
N GLN A 7 55.56 9.75 -48.67
CA GLN A 7 55.25 9.18 -47.36
C GLN A 7 53.93 9.86 -46.91
N LEU A 8 53.33 9.33 -45.85
CA LEU A 8 52.50 10.04 -44.87
C LEU A 8 51.10 10.51 -45.30
N GLY A 9 50.12 9.71 -44.92
CA GLY A 9 48.73 10.10 -44.75
C GLY A 9 48.06 9.20 -43.72
N LEU A 10 48.53 9.28 -42.48
CA LEU A 10 47.86 8.71 -41.31
C LEU A 10 46.49 9.40 -41.11
N LEU A 11 45.56 8.71 -40.44
CA LEU A 11 44.25 9.16 -39.93
C LEU A 11 43.03 8.71 -40.74
N MET A 12 42.60 7.47 -40.51
CA MET A 12 41.17 7.20 -40.36
C MET A 12 40.99 6.43 -39.06
N ALA A 13 40.61 7.18 -38.02
CA ALA A 13 40.29 6.69 -36.70
C ALA A 13 39.15 5.65 -36.82
N THR A 14 39.44 4.40 -36.48
CA THR A 14 38.41 3.38 -36.32
C THR A 14 37.62 3.69 -35.04
N CYS A 15 36.46 4.31 -35.22
CA CYS A 15 35.48 4.49 -34.15
C CYS A 15 34.86 3.11 -33.85
N LEU A 16 35.57 2.29 -33.07
CA LEU A 16 35.07 1.02 -32.56
C LEU A 16 34.09 1.35 -31.42
N SER A 17 32.86 1.72 -31.79
CA SER A 17 31.78 1.93 -30.83
C SER A 17 31.37 0.57 -30.24
N MET A 18 32.07 0.12 -29.20
CA MET A 18 31.51 -0.85 -28.26
C MET A 18 30.31 -0.20 -27.58
N ALA A 19 29.13 -0.44 -28.12
CA ALA A 19 27.89 -0.19 -27.40
C ALA A 19 27.83 -1.20 -26.25
N VAL A 20 28.36 -0.81 -25.08
CA VAL A 20 28.16 -1.55 -23.84
C VAL A 20 26.66 -1.45 -23.54
N MET A 21 25.93 -2.53 -23.80
CA MET A 21 24.57 -2.69 -23.28
C MET A 21 24.69 -2.80 -21.76
N HIS A 22 24.61 -1.66 -21.07
CA HIS A 22 24.38 -1.62 -19.64
C HIS A 22 22.94 -2.10 -19.40
N GLY A 23 22.78 -3.38 -19.10
CA GLY A 23 21.53 -3.88 -18.55
C GLY A 23 21.23 -3.09 -17.27
N LEU A 24 20.16 -2.31 -17.28
CA LEU A 24 19.68 -1.69 -16.06
C LEU A 24 19.36 -2.81 -15.06
N PRO A 25 19.79 -2.72 -13.80
CA PRO A 25 19.25 -3.61 -12.78
C PRO A 25 17.75 -3.36 -12.73
N VAL A 26 16.96 -4.35 -13.16
CA VAL A 26 15.54 -4.40 -12.81
C VAL A 26 15.49 -4.58 -11.30
N VAL A 27 15.32 -3.48 -10.58
CA VAL A 27 15.03 -3.51 -9.15
C VAL A 27 13.64 -4.11 -9.03
N SER A 28 13.57 -5.38 -8.61
CA SER A 28 12.33 -6.00 -8.15
C SER A 28 11.86 -5.17 -6.94
N GLN A 29 10.80 -4.38 -7.13
CA GLN A 29 10.17 -3.66 -6.04
C GLN A 29 9.55 -4.71 -5.13
N ASN A 30 10.28 -5.09 -4.09
CA ASN A 30 9.81 -6.00 -3.05
C ASN A 30 8.51 -5.42 -2.51
N SER A 31 7.38 -5.96 -2.98
CA SER A 31 6.08 -5.65 -2.43
C SER A 31 6.13 -6.23 -1.03
N SER A 32 6.29 -5.40 -0.01
CA SER A 32 6.33 -5.81 1.39
C SER A 32 5.02 -6.49 1.77
N GLN A 33 4.86 -7.76 1.39
CA GLN A 33 3.77 -8.61 1.82
C GLN A 33 4.03 -8.90 3.30
N ASN A 34 3.19 -8.34 4.18
CA ASN A 34 3.31 -8.62 5.60
C ASN A 34 2.87 -10.06 5.85
N LEU A 35 3.86 -10.91 6.06
CA LEU A 35 3.69 -12.33 6.21
C LEU A 35 3.55 -12.65 7.69
N LEU A 36 2.35 -13.10 8.10
CA LEU A 36 1.99 -13.32 9.50
C LEU A 36 1.71 -14.79 9.77
N SER A 37 2.18 -15.24 10.93
CA SER A 37 1.86 -16.54 11.53
C SER A 37 1.34 -16.31 12.95
N PRO A 38 0.59 -17.27 13.52
CA PRO A 38 0.24 -17.22 14.93
C PRO A 38 1.45 -16.96 15.82
N ARG A 39 1.28 -16.16 16.87
CA ARG A 39 2.36 -15.70 17.78
C ARG A 39 3.42 -14.83 17.08
N PHE A 40 3.03 -14.05 16.06
CA PHE A 40 3.91 -13.05 15.47
C PHE A 40 4.41 -12.06 16.54
N SER A 41 5.59 -11.49 16.30
CA SER A 41 6.18 -10.48 17.18
C SER A 41 6.73 -9.33 16.32
N PRO A 42 6.49 -8.05 16.71
CA PRO A 42 5.74 -7.63 17.90
C PRO A 42 4.24 -7.91 17.76
N ASP A 43 3.59 -8.31 18.86
CA ASP A 43 2.13 -8.33 18.98
C ASP A 43 1.71 -7.25 19.99
N PRO A 44 1.02 -6.20 19.56
CA PRO A 44 0.50 -5.99 18.21
C PRO A 44 1.52 -5.35 17.25
N LEU A 45 1.39 -5.69 15.97
CA LEU A 45 1.99 -4.93 14.87
C LEU A 45 1.28 -3.60 14.75
N ILE A 46 1.93 -2.49 14.40
CA ILE A 46 1.27 -1.19 14.24
C ILE A 46 1.67 -0.62 12.89
N TYR A 47 0.70 -0.12 12.13
CA TYR A 47 0.96 0.57 10.87
C TYR A 47 0.39 1.99 10.95
N ASN A 48 1.12 2.96 10.41
CA ASN A 48 0.63 4.32 10.28
C ASN A 48 0.50 4.63 8.79
N GLY A 49 -0.50 5.42 8.42
CA GLY A 49 -0.68 5.80 7.04
C GLY A 49 -1.66 6.95 6.88
N VAL A 50 -1.80 7.36 5.63
CA VAL A 50 -2.84 8.27 5.18
C VAL A 50 -3.63 7.54 4.10
N THR A 51 -4.91 7.83 4.01
CA THR A 51 -5.75 7.31 2.94
C THR A 51 -6.40 8.45 2.17
N SER A 52 -6.72 8.20 0.91
CA SER A 52 -7.34 9.14 -0.01
C SER A 52 -8.00 8.34 -1.14
N GLY A 53 -8.58 9.05 -2.11
CA GLY A 53 -9.13 8.46 -3.31
C GLY A 53 -10.59 8.79 -3.53
N SER A 54 -11.05 8.43 -4.71
CA SER A 54 -12.39 8.73 -5.22
C SER A 54 -13.11 7.50 -5.77
N THR A 55 -12.51 6.31 -5.67
CA THR A 55 -13.13 5.08 -6.13
C THR A 55 -14.07 4.55 -5.04
N PRO A 56 -15.37 4.36 -5.33
CA PRO A 56 -16.31 3.89 -4.33
C PRO A 56 -15.98 2.46 -3.87
N LEU A 57 -16.13 2.19 -2.57
CA LEU A 57 -15.85 0.88 -2.00
C LEU A 57 -16.67 -0.25 -2.64
N SER A 58 -17.88 0.03 -3.12
CA SER A 58 -18.71 -0.95 -3.83
C SER A 58 -18.06 -1.42 -5.14
N ALA A 59 -17.44 -0.51 -5.89
CA ALA A 59 -16.67 -0.86 -7.09
C ALA A 59 -15.41 -1.64 -6.72
N LEU A 60 -14.73 -1.24 -5.64
CA LEU A 60 -13.55 -1.95 -5.16
C LEU A 60 -13.88 -3.35 -4.66
N ALA A 61 -15.02 -3.58 -4.01
CA ALA A 61 -15.45 -4.90 -3.57
C ALA A 61 -15.62 -5.89 -4.74
N GLY A 62 -16.11 -5.41 -5.89
CA GLY A 62 -16.41 -6.24 -7.05
C GLY A 62 -17.74 -6.99 -6.90
N ALA A 63 -17.90 -8.12 -7.62
CA ALA A 63 -19.17 -8.82 -7.73
C ALA A 63 -19.56 -9.68 -6.51
N GLN A 64 -18.67 -9.88 -5.54
CA GLN A 64 -18.98 -10.69 -4.36
C GLN A 64 -19.85 -9.93 -3.36
N THR A 65 -20.68 -10.66 -2.63
CA THR A 65 -21.52 -10.09 -1.58
C THR A 65 -20.67 -9.54 -0.43
N ILE A 66 -20.87 -8.26 -0.12
CA ILE A 66 -20.19 -7.59 0.98
C ILE A 66 -20.91 -7.90 2.30
N LYS A 67 -20.17 -8.41 3.27
CA LYS A 67 -20.66 -8.64 4.63
C LYS A 67 -20.49 -7.37 5.48
N GLY A 68 -21.56 -6.59 5.56
CA GLY A 68 -21.64 -5.36 6.35
C GLY A 68 -21.94 -4.13 5.50
N ARG A 69 -22.14 -3.00 6.16
CA ARG A 69 -22.35 -1.71 5.48
C ARG A 69 -21.03 -1.20 4.92
N CYS A 70 -21.10 -0.70 3.69
CA CYS A 70 -19.90 -0.37 2.93
C CYS A 70 -20.11 0.90 2.11
N GLN A 71 -19.79 2.02 2.73
CA GLN A 71 -19.89 3.35 2.12
C GLN A 71 -18.56 4.07 2.30
N GLY A 72 -18.06 4.67 1.23
CA GLY A 72 -16.82 5.45 1.26
C GLY A 72 -16.04 5.31 -0.03
N PHE A 73 -14.91 6.00 -0.06
CA PHE A 73 -14.03 6.14 -1.20
C PHE A 73 -12.59 5.87 -0.79
N ALA A 74 -11.87 5.15 -1.64
CA ALA A 74 -10.46 4.85 -1.46
C ALA A 74 -9.75 4.87 -2.83
N THR A 75 -8.43 4.69 -2.82
CA THR A 75 -7.69 4.43 -4.05
C THR A 75 -7.92 3.00 -4.55
N ASP A 76 -7.64 2.76 -5.83
CA ASP A 76 -7.75 1.42 -6.44
C ASP A 76 -6.82 0.38 -5.79
N LYS A 77 -5.72 0.83 -5.19
CA LYS A 77 -4.77 -0.04 -4.49
C LYS A 77 -5.14 -0.16 -3.01
N PRO A 78 -5.07 -1.36 -2.42
CA PRO A 78 -5.27 -1.51 -0.98
C PRO A 78 -4.17 -0.79 -0.20
N ASN A 79 -4.51 -0.21 0.94
CA ASN A 79 -3.55 0.40 1.85
C ASN A 79 -2.57 -0.65 2.40
N HIS A 80 -3.05 -1.86 2.67
CA HIS A 80 -2.21 -2.96 3.14
C HIS A 80 -2.56 -4.28 2.46
N LYS A 81 -1.52 -5.10 2.24
CA LYS A 81 -1.65 -6.51 1.86
C LYS A 81 -1.04 -7.37 2.95
N ILE A 82 -1.83 -8.30 3.48
CA ILE A 82 -1.44 -9.20 4.56
C ILE A 82 -1.50 -10.62 4.03
N ARG A 83 -0.50 -11.43 4.32
CA ARG A 83 -0.50 -12.86 4.00
C ARG A 83 -0.43 -13.66 5.28
N LEU A 84 -1.49 -14.38 5.62
CA LEU A 84 -1.51 -15.29 6.76
C LEU A 84 -0.99 -16.65 6.31
N LYS A 85 0.15 -17.11 6.85
CA LYS A 85 0.74 -18.43 6.53
C LYS A 85 -0.14 -19.58 7.01
N GLU A 86 -0.76 -19.38 8.16
CA GLU A 86 -1.55 -20.35 8.89
C GLU A 86 -2.85 -19.69 9.36
N PRO A 87 -3.92 -20.47 9.58
CA PRO A 87 -5.16 -19.91 10.10
C PRO A 87 -4.96 -19.41 11.54
N PHE A 88 -5.65 -18.31 11.87
CA PHE A 88 -5.74 -17.77 13.21
C PHE A 88 -7.09 -18.16 13.81
N GLY A 89 -7.07 -18.77 15.00
CA GLY A 89 -8.30 -19.00 15.77
C GLY A 89 -8.94 -17.69 16.25
N PHE A 90 -8.12 -16.67 16.49
CA PHE A 90 -8.55 -15.31 16.77
C PHE A 90 -7.51 -14.31 16.24
N LEU A 91 -7.96 -13.34 15.46
CA LEU A 91 -7.19 -12.17 15.02
C LEU A 91 -8.14 -10.96 15.01
N SER A 92 -7.65 -9.80 15.45
CA SER A 92 -8.38 -8.54 15.38
C SER A 92 -7.58 -7.52 14.58
N LEU A 93 -8.24 -6.95 13.57
CA LEU A 93 -7.77 -5.80 12.81
C LEU A 93 -8.61 -4.60 13.21
N LYS A 94 -7.97 -3.56 13.77
CA LYS A 94 -8.65 -2.32 14.13
C LYS A 94 -8.02 -1.12 13.45
N VAL A 95 -8.87 -0.20 13.02
CA VAL A 95 -8.44 1.11 12.56
C VAL A 95 -8.82 2.14 13.61
N PHE A 96 -7.88 3.03 13.89
CA PHE A 96 -8.11 4.21 14.71
C PHE A 96 -7.98 5.42 13.83
N SER A 97 -8.98 6.30 13.87
CA SER A 97 -8.91 7.58 13.18
C SER A 97 -9.67 8.65 13.94
N GLY A 98 -9.27 9.91 13.75
CA GLY A 98 -10.03 11.06 14.26
C GLY A 98 -11.29 11.38 13.44
N GLY A 99 -11.54 10.67 12.34
CA GLY A 99 -12.60 10.97 11.39
C GLY A 99 -13.58 9.81 11.15
N ASP A 100 -14.59 10.06 10.32
CA ASP A 100 -15.50 9.02 9.86
C ASP A 100 -14.86 8.24 8.70
N ILE A 101 -14.50 6.99 8.98
CA ILE A 101 -13.81 6.10 8.04
C ILE A 101 -14.57 4.79 7.85
N THR A 102 -14.19 4.02 6.83
CA THR A 102 -14.76 2.71 6.58
C THR A 102 -13.66 1.71 6.26
N LEU A 103 -13.69 0.56 6.92
CA LEU A 103 -12.76 -0.54 6.70
C LEU A 103 -13.38 -1.53 5.72
N LEU A 104 -12.67 -1.83 4.63
CA LEU A 104 -12.98 -2.92 3.71
C LEU A 104 -11.83 -3.92 3.73
N VAL A 105 -12.15 -5.19 4.00
CA VAL A 105 -11.19 -6.30 3.96
C VAL A 105 -11.69 -7.32 2.96
N LYS A 106 -10.84 -7.64 1.98
CA LYS A 106 -11.04 -8.83 1.14
C LYS A 106 -10.11 -9.92 1.61
N GLY A 107 -10.67 -11.09 1.88
CA GLY A 107 -9.93 -12.29 2.23
C GLY A 107 -10.37 -13.51 1.42
N PRO A 108 -9.76 -14.68 1.69
CA PRO A 108 -10.11 -15.94 1.04
C PRO A 108 -11.56 -16.39 1.28
N ASP A 109 -12.15 -15.97 2.41
CA ASP A 109 -13.47 -16.37 2.89
C ASP A 109 -14.57 -15.33 2.63
N GLY A 110 -14.20 -14.20 2.01
CA GLY A 110 -15.13 -13.21 1.49
C GLY A 110 -14.68 -11.77 1.71
N ILE A 111 -15.65 -10.88 1.56
CA ILE A 111 -15.46 -9.43 1.65
C ILE A 111 -16.21 -8.89 2.86
N TYR A 112 -15.50 -8.22 3.74
CA TYR A 112 -16.00 -7.70 5.01
C TYR A 112 -15.90 -6.20 5.02
N CYS A 113 -16.94 -5.54 5.50
CA CYS A 113 -16.96 -4.10 5.60
C CYS A 113 -17.48 -3.61 6.96
N ARG A 114 -16.83 -2.61 7.52
CA ARG A 114 -17.17 -1.99 8.80
C ARG A 114 -17.16 -0.49 8.65
N ASP A 115 -18.32 0.08 8.91
CA ASP A 115 -18.64 1.49 8.75
C ASP A 115 -19.01 2.05 10.12
N GLU A 116 -17.99 2.42 10.88
CA GLU A 116 -18.07 2.92 12.26
C GLU A 116 -16.82 3.77 12.54
N PRO A 117 -16.83 4.70 13.52
CA PRO A 117 -15.72 5.62 13.75
C PRO A 117 -14.35 4.97 14.04
N ASN A 118 -14.34 3.75 14.59
CA ASN A 118 -13.14 2.97 14.87
C ASN A 118 -13.35 1.50 14.46
N PRO A 119 -13.35 1.22 13.15
CA PRO A 119 -13.81 -0.06 12.64
C PRO A 119 -12.92 -1.21 13.07
N GLU A 120 -13.55 -2.28 13.51
CA GLU A 120 -12.87 -3.50 13.97
C GLU A 120 -13.43 -4.75 13.29
N LEU A 121 -12.52 -5.54 12.70
CA LEU A 121 -12.82 -6.88 12.20
C LEU A 121 -12.06 -7.90 13.03
N SER A 122 -12.79 -8.69 13.82
CA SER A 122 -12.22 -9.69 14.71
C SER A 122 -12.91 -11.04 14.57
N GLY A 123 -12.20 -12.11 14.92
CA GLY A 123 -12.70 -13.49 14.84
C GLY A 123 -11.64 -14.47 14.34
N ALA A 124 -12.07 -15.62 13.84
CA ALA A 124 -11.18 -16.58 13.19
C ALA A 124 -10.87 -16.15 11.74
N TRP A 125 -9.62 -16.25 11.33
CA TRP A 125 -9.15 -15.86 9.99
C TRP A 125 -8.44 -17.05 9.33
N PRO A 126 -8.92 -17.54 8.17
CA PRO A 126 -8.23 -18.59 7.42
C PRO A 126 -6.84 -18.15 6.93
N ALA A 127 -5.97 -19.11 6.62
CA ALA A 127 -4.73 -18.81 5.91
C ALA A 127 -5.04 -18.24 4.50
N GLY A 128 -4.19 -17.33 4.02
CA GLY A 128 -4.31 -16.77 2.68
C GLY A 128 -3.95 -15.29 2.59
N GLU A 129 -4.26 -14.70 1.44
CA GLU A 129 -4.00 -13.29 1.17
C GLU A 129 -5.21 -12.42 1.48
N TYR A 130 -4.92 -11.30 2.14
CA TYR A 130 -5.90 -10.30 2.54
C TYR A 130 -5.49 -8.95 1.98
N GLN A 131 -6.46 -8.21 1.46
CA GLN A 131 -6.31 -6.86 0.98
C GLN A 131 -7.17 -5.95 1.85
N VAL A 132 -6.56 -4.91 2.40
CA VAL A 132 -7.18 -4.01 3.37
C VAL A 132 -7.23 -2.61 2.77
N TRP A 133 -8.43 -2.05 2.68
CA TRP A 133 -8.67 -0.65 2.38
C TRP A 133 -9.21 0.04 3.62
N VAL A 134 -8.68 1.23 3.87
CA VAL A 134 -9.26 2.18 4.79
C VAL A 134 -9.75 3.34 3.95
N ALA A 135 -11.04 3.63 4.02
CA ALA A 135 -11.71 4.56 3.13
C ALA A 135 -12.28 5.75 3.90
N LEU A 136 -12.44 6.86 3.19
CA LEU A 136 -13.06 8.08 3.71
C LEU A 136 -14.51 8.14 3.25
N LYS A 137 -15.37 8.77 4.05
CA LYS A 137 -16.77 9.02 3.63
C LYS A 137 -16.90 9.95 2.45
N VAL A 138 -15.94 10.86 2.32
CA VAL A 138 -15.90 11.85 1.25
C VAL A 138 -14.78 11.47 0.29
N ALA A 139 -15.05 11.55 -1.01
CA ALA A 139 -14.02 11.39 -2.02
C ALA A 139 -13.02 12.55 -1.93
N ILE A 140 -11.74 12.26 -1.71
CA ILE A 140 -10.69 13.29 -1.65
C ILE A 140 -9.58 12.93 -2.63
N ALA A 141 -9.27 13.87 -3.53
CA ALA A 141 -8.26 13.72 -4.57
C ALA A 141 -7.04 14.64 -4.34
N LEU A 142 -6.56 14.80 -3.10
CA LEU A 142 -5.48 15.75 -2.78
C LEU A 142 -4.27 15.08 -2.09
N ASN A 143 -3.06 15.41 -2.57
CA ASN A 143 -1.75 15.10 -1.96
C ASN A 143 -1.42 16.18 -0.91
N ILE A 144 -1.16 15.81 0.34
CA ILE A 144 -0.69 16.76 1.36
C ILE A 144 0.32 16.10 2.31
N ASP A 145 1.52 16.70 2.42
CA ASP A 145 2.62 16.29 3.31
C ASP A 145 2.50 16.98 4.68
N PHE A 146 2.66 16.22 5.78
CA PHE A 146 2.95 16.78 7.11
C PHE A 146 3.59 15.75 8.08
N GLN A 147 4.35 16.25 9.05
CA GLN A 147 5.07 15.50 10.09
C GLN A 147 4.32 15.57 11.44
N LEU A 148 4.30 14.49 12.23
CA LEU A 148 3.62 14.44 13.53
C LEU A 148 4.40 13.73 14.66
N ALA A 149 4.08 14.15 15.90
CA ALA A 149 4.63 13.72 17.18
C ALA A 149 3.89 12.53 17.82
N ARG A 150 4.58 11.81 18.72
CA ARG A 150 4.24 10.53 19.42
C ARG A 150 3.04 10.57 20.38
N GLN A 151 2.40 9.40 20.64
CA GLN A 151 2.48 8.60 21.91
C GLN A 151 1.51 7.37 22.02
N GLY A 152 2.06 6.17 22.30
CA GLY A 152 1.62 5.27 23.41
C GLY A 152 0.55 4.17 23.24
N SER A 153 1.00 2.89 23.33
CA SER A 153 0.31 1.65 23.78
C SER A 153 -0.48 0.74 22.80
N LYS A 154 0.17 -0.38 22.44
CA LYS A 154 -0.29 -1.71 21.98
C LYS A 154 -1.73 -1.89 21.41
N LYS A 155 -1.90 -1.85 20.07
CA LYS A 155 -2.95 -2.54 19.25
C LYS A 155 -2.50 -2.66 17.78
N LEU A 156 -2.98 -3.62 16.94
CA LEU A 156 -2.85 -3.48 15.47
C LEU A 156 -3.83 -2.42 15.07
N ALA A 157 -3.34 -1.22 15.31
CA ALA A 157 -3.90 0.04 14.96
C ALA A 157 -3.26 0.38 13.63
N ILE A 158 -4.10 0.42 12.59
CA ILE A 158 -3.82 1.35 11.51
C ILE A 158 -4.23 2.70 12.06
N TRP A 159 -3.26 3.56 12.39
CA TRP A 159 -3.55 4.95 12.72
C TRP A 159 -3.67 5.73 11.41
N LEU A 160 -4.83 6.32 11.20
CA LEU A 160 -5.02 7.38 10.23
C LEU A 160 -5.12 8.70 10.99
N ASP A 161 -4.15 9.59 10.76
CA ASP A 161 -4.33 10.98 11.16
C ASP A 161 -5.40 11.59 10.26
N ALA A 162 -6.55 11.87 10.84
CA ALA A 162 -7.59 12.63 10.17
C ALA A 162 -7.09 14.08 10.07
N ALA A 163 -7.01 14.61 8.85
CA ALA A 163 -6.91 16.05 8.66
C ALA A 163 -8.22 16.67 9.17
N GLU A 164 -8.22 17.17 10.41
CA GLU A 164 -9.25 18.07 10.91
C GLU A 164 -9.20 19.32 10.01
N SER A 165 -10.19 19.44 9.13
CA SER A 165 -10.44 20.67 8.39
C SER A 165 -10.90 21.71 9.40
N ASP A 166 -9.95 22.50 9.85
CA ASP A 166 -10.08 23.75 10.59
C ASP A 166 -11.41 24.46 10.28
N ARG A 167 -12.40 24.32 11.17
CA ARG A 167 -13.62 25.13 11.13
C ARG A 167 -13.27 26.46 11.79
N THR A 168 -12.64 27.33 11.04
CA THR A 168 -12.49 28.73 11.42
C THR A 168 -13.86 29.44 11.40
N GLN A 169 -14.01 30.40 12.34
CA GLN A 169 -15.01 31.49 12.42
C GLN A 169 -16.30 31.24 13.25
N SER A 170 -16.25 31.62 14.54
CA SER A 170 -16.77 32.92 15.00
C SER A 170 -16.08 33.36 16.29
#